data_AF-A0A5R9QI61-F1
#
_entry.id   AF-A0A5R9QI61-F1
#
_cell.length_a   1.000
_cell.length_b   1.000
_cell.length_c   1.000
_cell.angle_alpha   90.00
_cell.angle_beta   90.00
_cell.angle_gamma   90.00
#
_symmetry.space_group_name_H-M   'P 1'
#
loop_
_entity.id
_entity.type
_entity.pdbx_description
1 polymer ?
#
loop_
_entity_poly.entity_id
_entity_poly.type
_entity_poly.pdbx_seq_one_letter_code
_entity_poly.pdbx_strand_id
1 'polypeptide(L)'
;MLKQFIVVVMGLVLAAGAVVATAAYLATPTVVVKNQASVEVDVTARWNRASKALGVIPPGASRTFKAGGEAAMSFDVGYPAGQRIATEGAYFTTATIVTAVVTDASVEVSTRLRGGDAVMQVVATRPAAAE
;
A
#
# COMPACT_ATOMS: atom_id res chain seq x y z
N MET A 1 15.18 -41.91 -23.75
CA MET A 1 14.11 -41.87 -22.74
C MET A 1 14.48 -41.05 -21.49
N LEU A 2 15.61 -41.31 -20.82
CA LEU A 2 16.01 -40.54 -19.62
C LEU A 2 16.12 -39.01 -19.83
N LYS A 3 16.74 -38.56 -20.93
CA LYS A 3 16.82 -37.12 -21.28
C LYS A 3 15.44 -36.45 -21.43
N GLN A 4 14.49 -37.12 -22.09
CA GLN A 4 13.13 -36.58 -22.27
C GLN A 4 12.40 -36.52 -20.93
N PHE A 5 12.59 -37.52 -20.06
CA PHE A 5 12.02 -37.51 -18.72
C PHE A 5 12.55 -36.34 -17.88
N ILE A 6 13.87 -36.08 -17.92
CA ILE A 6 14.48 -34.93 -17.23
C ILE A 6 13.91 -33.60 -17.71
N VAL A 7 13.76 -33.42 -19.03
CA VAL A 7 13.21 -32.18 -19.61
C VAL A 7 11.77 -31.96 -19.17
N VAL A 8 10.94 -33.02 -19.19
CA VAL A 8 9.54 -32.93 -18.75
C VAL A 8 9.44 -32.59 -17.27
N VAL A 9 10.21 -33.26 -16.41
CA VAL A 9 10.24 -32.99 -14.97
C VAL A 9 10.71 -31.57 -14.68
N MET A 10 11.77 -31.11 -15.35
CA MET A 10 12.27 -29.74 -15.20
C MET A 10 11.23 -28.70 -15.63
N GLY A 11 10.54 -28.94 -16.76
CA GLY A 11 9.43 -28.09 -17.21
C GLY A 11 8.30 -28.03 -16.19
N LEU A 12 7.94 -29.16 -15.57
CA LEU A 12 6.88 -29.22 -14.57
C LEU A 12 7.25 -28.51 -13.27
N VAL A 13 8.51 -28.63 -12.82
CA VAL A 13 9.02 -27.90 -11.64
C VAL A 13 9.00 -26.39 -11.88
N LEU A 14 9.42 -25.93 -13.06
CA LEU A 14 9.37 -24.51 -13.41
C LEU A 14 7.94 -23.98 -13.46
N ALA A 15 7.02 -24.74 -14.06
CA ALA A 15 5.61 -24.38 -14.10
C ALA A 15 4.99 -24.30 -12.69
N ALA A 16 5.27 -25.29 -11.83
CA ALA A 16 4.81 -25.27 -10.44
C ALA A 16 5.38 -24.07 -9.66
N GLY A 17 6.67 -23.77 -9.83
CA GLY A 17 7.30 -22.60 -9.23
C GLY A 17 6.65 -21.28 -9.66
N ALA A 18 6.32 -21.14 -10.95
CA ALA A 18 5.64 -19.96 -11.48
C ALA A 18 4.24 -19.78 -10.89
N VAL A 19 3.48 -20.87 -10.71
CA VAL A 19 2.15 -20.84 -10.08
C VAL A 19 2.25 -20.37 -8.62
N VAL A 20 3.17 -20.94 -7.85
CA VAL A 20 3.38 -20.56 -6.44
C VAL A 20 3.79 -19.10 -6.31
N ALA A 21 4.74 -18.63 -7.13
CA ALA A 21 5.18 -17.23 -7.12
C ALA A 21 4.03 -16.26 -7.46
N THR A 22 3.20 -16.62 -8.43
CA THR A 22 2.04 -15.81 -8.83
C THR A 22 1.01 -15.74 -7.71
N ALA A 23 0.68 -16.87 -7.08
CA ALA A 23 -0.25 -16.91 -5.95
C ALA A 23 0.26 -16.05 -4.77
N ALA A 24 1.54 -16.14 -4.43
CA ALA A 24 2.15 -15.32 -3.38
C ALA A 24 2.09 -13.82 -3.69
N TYR A 25 2.37 -13.42 -4.94
CA TYR A 25 2.27 -12.02 -5.36
C TYR A 25 0.84 -11.48 -5.29
N LEU A 26 -0.15 -12.30 -5.65
CA LEU A 26 -1.57 -11.95 -5.54
C LEU A 26 -2.02 -11.84 -4.09
N ALA A 27 -1.55 -12.72 -3.21
CA ALA A 27 -1.82 -12.66 -1.78
C ALA A 27 -1.13 -11.47 -1.09
N THR A 28 -0.14 -10.84 -1.71
CA THR A 28 0.54 -9.68 -1.12
C THR A 28 -0.35 -8.43 -1.15
N PRO A 29 -0.58 -7.77 0.00
CA PRO A 29 -1.36 -6.54 0.09
C PRO A 29 -0.91 -5.45 -0.86
N THR A 30 -1.88 -4.72 -1.40
CA THR A 30 -1.64 -3.61 -2.34
C THR A 30 -1.98 -2.30 -1.67
N VAL A 31 -1.04 -1.38 -1.63
CA VAL A 31 -1.23 -0.04 -1.06
C VAL A 31 -1.32 0.97 -2.19
N VAL A 32 -2.34 1.81 -2.17
CA VAL A 32 -2.57 2.90 -3.11
C VAL A 32 -2.62 4.20 -2.32
N VAL A 33 -1.76 5.15 -2.66
CA VAL A 33 -1.76 6.50 -2.11
C VAL A 33 -2.19 7.45 -3.22
N LYS A 34 -3.28 8.19 -3.01
CA LYS A 34 -3.82 9.15 -3.95
C LYS A 34 -3.63 10.55 -3.38
N ASN A 35 -3.01 11.44 -4.15
CA ASN A 35 -2.98 12.85 -3.81
C ASN A 35 -4.17 13.55 -4.47
N GLN A 36 -5.17 13.91 -3.67
CA GLN A 36 -6.31 14.76 -4.05
C GLN A 36 -6.20 16.16 -3.45
N ALA A 37 -5.09 16.48 -2.77
CA ALA A 37 -4.79 17.85 -2.39
C ALA A 37 -4.52 18.70 -3.64
N SER A 38 -4.70 20.00 -3.49
CA SER A 38 -4.39 21.00 -4.51
C SER A 38 -2.88 21.20 -4.73
N VAL A 39 -2.05 20.66 -3.83
CA VAL A 39 -0.59 20.79 -3.81
C VAL A 39 0.12 19.44 -3.86
N GLU A 40 1.40 19.46 -4.24
CA GLU A 40 2.23 18.26 -4.12
C GLU A 40 2.46 17.88 -2.66
N VAL A 41 2.58 16.58 -2.38
CA VAL A 41 2.79 16.07 -1.01
C VAL A 41 3.91 15.04 -0.99
N ASP A 42 4.75 15.06 0.04
CA ASP A 42 5.75 14.02 0.30
C ASP A 42 5.18 12.98 1.26
N VAL A 43 5.17 11.70 0.87
CA VAL A 43 4.51 10.65 1.66
C VAL A 43 5.50 9.57 2.05
N THR A 44 5.47 9.20 3.33
CA THR A 44 6.12 7.99 3.86
C THR A 44 5.08 7.07 4.47
N ALA A 45 5.05 5.81 4.01
CA ALA A 45 4.24 4.75 4.60
C ALA A 45 5.08 3.95 5.61
N ARG A 46 4.48 3.53 6.72
CA ARG A 46 5.13 2.72 7.77
C ARG A 46 4.21 1.57 8.17
N TRP A 47 4.77 0.37 8.29
CA TRP A 47 4.06 -0.81 8.78
C TRP A 47 5.03 -1.79 9.42
N ASN A 48 4.67 -2.34 10.58
CA ASN A 48 5.57 -3.21 11.36
C ASN A 48 6.94 -2.53 11.57
N ARG A 49 8.04 -3.16 11.13
CA ARG A 49 9.41 -2.60 11.13
C ARG A 49 9.85 -2.05 9.76
N ALA A 50 8.94 -2.05 8.78
CA ALA A 50 9.19 -1.59 7.44
C ALA A 50 8.72 -0.14 7.27
N SER A 51 9.42 0.59 6.41
CA SER A 51 9.00 1.91 5.95
C SER A 51 9.28 2.04 4.46
N LYS A 52 8.48 2.87 3.79
CA LYS A 52 8.67 3.20 2.39
C LYS A 52 8.40 4.67 2.15
N ALA A 53 9.45 5.40 1.77
CA ALA A 53 9.31 6.72 1.20
C ALA A 53 8.71 6.58 -0.21
N LEU A 54 7.55 7.19 -0.43
CA LEU A 54 6.94 7.33 -1.76
C LEU A 54 7.46 8.59 -2.48
N GLY A 55 8.08 9.50 -1.73
CA GLY A 55 8.56 10.79 -2.21
C GLY A 55 7.40 11.72 -2.55
N VAL A 56 7.72 12.73 -3.36
CA VAL A 56 6.76 13.74 -3.80
C VAL A 56 5.75 13.12 -4.78
N ILE A 57 4.46 13.34 -4.48
CA ILE A 57 3.31 12.94 -5.28
C ILE A 57 2.59 14.22 -5.75
N PRO A 58 2.57 14.51 -7.07
CA PRO A 58 1.88 15.68 -7.61
C PRO A 58 0.36 15.65 -7.36
N PRO A 59 -0.34 16.81 -7.42
CA PRO A 59 -1.80 16.87 -7.38
C PRO A 59 -2.45 15.94 -8.41
N GLY A 60 -3.47 15.20 -8.01
CA GLY A 60 -4.19 14.24 -8.85
C GLY A 60 -3.43 12.94 -9.15
N ALA A 61 -2.14 12.83 -8.77
CA ALA A 61 -1.35 11.64 -9.02
C ALA A 61 -1.60 10.56 -7.96
N SER A 62 -1.18 9.33 -8.27
CA SER A 62 -1.24 8.20 -7.35
C SER A 62 0.04 7.39 -7.38
N ARG A 63 0.37 6.77 -6.26
CA ARG A 63 1.46 5.79 -6.14
C ARG A 63 0.92 4.46 -5.62
N THR A 64 1.46 3.37 -6.14
CA THR A 64 1.04 2.02 -5.75
C THR A 64 2.25 1.17 -5.41
N PHE A 65 2.15 0.38 -4.36
CA PHE A 65 3.19 -0.57 -3.97
C PHE A 65 2.61 -1.79 -3.26
N LYS A 66 3.46 -2.81 -3.08
CA LYS A 66 3.16 -4.02 -2.30
C LYS A 66 3.73 -3.89 -0.89
N ALA A 67 2.91 -4.18 0.12
CA ALA A 67 3.32 -4.25 1.52
C ALA A 67 3.25 -5.69 1.99
N GLY A 68 4.39 -6.27 2.38
CA GLY A 68 4.43 -7.66 2.86
C GLY A 68 3.94 -7.80 4.29
N GLY A 69 3.33 -8.94 4.58
CA GLY A 69 2.86 -9.32 5.92
C GLY A 69 1.47 -8.81 6.27
N GLU A 70 1.17 -8.89 7.57
CA GLU A 70 -0.04 -8.40 8.21
C GLU A 70 0.39 -7.44 9.32
N ALA A 71 -0.19 -6.24 9.35
CA ALA A 71 0.20 -5.18 10.26
C ALA A 71 -0.80 -4.02 10.26
N ALA A 72 -0.59 -3.06 11.15
CA ALA A 72 -1.15 -1.71 11.02
C ALA A 72 -0.24 -0.84 10.13
N MET A 73 -0.83 -0.14 9.17
CA MET A 73 -0.17 0.78 8.25
C MET A 73 -0.52 2.22 8.65
N SER A 74 0.50 3.05 8.89
CA SER A 74 0.33 4.49 9.04
C SER A 74 1.00 5.25 7.89
N PHE A 75 0.49 6.45 7.62
CA PHE A 75 1.03 7.36 6.63
C PHE A 75 1.45 8.65 7.29
N ASP A 76 2.58 9.15 6.82
CA ASP A 76 3.16 10.41 7.25
C ASP A 76 3.30 11.29 6.00
N VAL A 77 2.56 12.39 5.97
CA VAL A 77 2.35 13.25 4.79
C VAL A 77 2.86 14.65 5.08
N GLY A 78 3.87 15.09 4.35
CA GLY A 78 4.39 16.46 4.36
C GLY A 78 3.80 17.30 3.23
N TYR A 79 3.42 18.53 3.54
CA TYR A 79 2.94 19.54 2.60
C TYR A 79 4.01 20.62 2.37
N PRO A 80 3.97 21.39 1.25
CA PRO A 80 5.02 22.35 0.90
C PRO A 80 5.21 23.49 1.92
N ALA A 81 4.16 23.81 2.69
CA ALA A 81 4.22 24.82 3.76
C ALA A 81 4.86 24.30 5.07
N GLY A 82 5.47 23.10 5.06
CA GLY A 82 6.05 22.46 6.24
C GLY A 82 5.03 21.76 7.15
N GLN A 83 3.74 21.86 6.83
CA GLN A 83 2.69 21.15 7.56
C GLN A 83 2.86 19.63 7.38
N ARG A 84 2.54 18.88 8.43
CA ARG A 84 2.62 17.43 8.43
C ARG A 84 1.35 16.82 9.02
N ILE A 85 0.81 15.78 8.39
CA ILE A 85 -0.29 14.97 8.92
C ILE A 85 0.20 13.53 9.03
N ALA A 86 0.08 12.97 10.22
CA ALA A 86 0.34 11.55 10.47
C ALA A 86 -0.97 10.84 10.77
N THR A 87 -1.20 9.69 10.14
CA THR A 87 -2.35 8.85 10.44
C THR A 87 -2.05 7.88 11.57
N GLU A 88 -3.08 7.47 12.30
CA GLU A 88 -3.00 6.22 13.06
C GLU A 88 -2.83 5.02 12.12
N GLY A 89 -2.52 3.87 12.72
CA GLY A 89 -2.33 2.63 11.98
C GLY A 89 -3.65 1.99 11.55
N ALA A 90 -3.92 1.92 10.24
CA ALA A 90 -5.01 1.15 9.69
C ALA A 90 -4.58 -0.31 9.48
N TYR A 91 -5.28 -1.25 10.10
CA TYR A 91 -4.90 -2.67 10.04
C TYR A 91 -5.24 -3.30 8.69
N PHE A 92 -4.31 -4.11 8.18
CA PHE A 92 -4.44 -4.84 6.93
C PHE A 92 -3.87 -6.25 7.06
N THR A 93 -4.51 -7.19 6.36
CA THR A 93 -4.10 -8.60 6.28
C THR A 93 -3.71 -8.96 4.84
N THR A 94 -3.36 -10.22 4.57
CA THR A 94 -3.10 -10.70 3.20
C THR A 94 -4.29 -10.46 2.27
N ALA A 95 -4.01 -10.30 0.97
CA ALA A 95 -5.00 -10.05 -0.07
C ALA A 95 -5.88 -8.80 0.13
N THR A 96 -5.44 -7.84 0.95
CA THR A 96 -6.12 -6.56 1.12
C THR A 96 -5.63 -5.49 0.15
N ILE A 97 -6.46 -4.46 -0.01
CA ILE A 97 -6.10 -3.19 -0.63
C ILE A 97 -6.22 -2.10 0.43
N VAL A 98 -5.12 -1.40 0.70
CA VAL A 98 -5.07 -0.21 1.54
C VAL A 98 -5.11 1.01 0.62
N THR A 99 -6.06 1.92 0.84
CA THR A 99 -6.16 3.17 0.09
C THR A 99 -5.99 4.34 1.04
N ALA A 100 -4.94 5.13 0.86
CA ALA A 100 -4.77 6.44 1.50
C ALA A 100 -5.16 7.54 0.50
N VAL A 101 -6.12 8.37 0.88
CA VAL A 101 -6.55 9.55 0.14
C VAL A 101 -6.08 10.78 0.91
N VAL A 102 -5.17 11.53 0.31
CA VAL A 102 -4.62 12.76 0.86
C VAL A 102 -5.40 13.93 0.27
N THR A 103 -5.97 14.79 1.10
CA THR A 103 -6.65 16.04 0.71
C THR A 103 -5.92 17.23 1.32
N ASP A 104 -6.36 18.47 1.06
CA ASP A 104 -5.74 19.65 1.69
C ASP A 104 -5.90 19.69 3.22
N ALA A 105 -6.88 18.97 3.78
CA ALA A 105 -7.25 19.06 5.19
C ALA A 105 -7.12 17.74 5.96
N SER A 106 -7.04 16.61 5.27
CA SER A 106 -7.09 15.29 5.89
C SER A 106 -6.33 14.23 5.11
N VAL A 107 -6.02 13.15 5.80
CA VAL A 107 -5.58 11.89 5.21
C VAL A 107 -6.55 10.81 5.66
N GLU A 108 -7.28 10.25 4.72
CA GLU A 108 -8.23 9.18 4.95
C GLU A 108 -7.62 7.85 4.49
N VAL A 109 -7.64 6.85 5.35
CA VAL A 109 -7.11 5.52 5.08
C VAL A 109 -8.24 4.52 5.19
N SER A 110 -8.47 3.74 4.14
CA SER A 110 -9.40 2.62 4.15
C SER A 110 -8.70 1.32 3.77
N THR A 111 -9.14 0.22 4.39
CA THR A 111 -8.69 -1.12 4.03
C THR A 111 -9.88 -1.95 3.58
N ARG A 112 -9.69 -2.75 2.53
CA ARG A 112 -10.71 -3.67 2.01
C ARG A 112 -10.08 -4.98 1.58
N LEU A 113 -10.86 -6.04 1.60
CA LEU A 113 -10.45 -7.30 0.95
C LEU A 113 -10.50 -7.13 -0.57
N ARG A 114 -9.58 -7.78 -1.28
CA ARG A 114 -9.63 -7.82 -2.74
C ARG A 114 -10.93 -8.50 -3.19
N GLY A 115 -11.85 -7.74 -3.79
CA GLY A 115 -13.15 -8.22 -4.24
C GLY A 115 -14.30 -8.02 -3.25
N GLY A 116 -14.08 -7.34 -2.13
CA GLY A 116 -15.10 -7.02 -1.13
C GLY A 116 -15.22 -5.53 -0.80
N ASP A 117 -16.14 -5.22 0.10
CA ASP A 117 -16.38 -3.88 0.62
C ASP A 117 -15.27 -3.42 1.60
N ALA A 118 -15.31 -2.14 1.98
CA ALA A 118 -14.42 -1.59 2.99
C ALA A 118 -14.63 -2.27 4.35
N VAL A 119 -13.53 -2.65 4.99
CA VAL A 119 -13.51 -3.40 6.26
C VAL A 119 -13.11 -2.50 7.42
N MET A 120 -12.26 -1.50 7.18
CA MET A 120 -11.81 -0.55 8.21
C MET A 120 -11.48 0.81 7.59
N GLN A 121 -11.75 1.89 8.34
CA GLN A 121 -11.48 3.27 7.94
C GLN A 121 -10.88 4.05 9.11
N VAL A 122 -9.83 4.81 8.83
CA VAL A 122 -9.15 5.70 9.78
C VAL A 122 -9.00 7.05 9.10
N VAL A 123 -9.31 8.14 9.81
CA VAL A 123 -9.22 9.50 9.28
C VAL A 123 -8.34 10.31 10.21
N ALA A 124 -7.31 10.95 9.65
CA ALA A 124 -6.52 11.95 10.35
C ALA A 124 -6.80 13.32 9.74
N THR A 125 -7.18 14.28 10.57
CA THR A 125 -7.42 15.66 10.16
C THR A 125 -6.28 16.56 10.60
N ARG A 126 -6.10 17.68 9.91
CA ARG A 126 -5.19 18.73 10.36
C ARG A 126 -5.62 19.23 11.75
N PRO A 127 -4.69 19.43 12.70
CA PRO A 127 -5.03 20.11 13.95
C PRO A 127 -5.52 21.54 13.62
N ALA A 128 -6.58 21.98 14.30
CA ALA A 128 -7.04 23.36 14.18
C ALA A 128 -5.88 24.31 14.49
N ALA A 129 -5.68 25.32 13.64
CA ALA A 129 -4.71 26.37 13.96
C ALA A 129 -5.16 26.98 15.29
N ALA A 130 -4.27 27.00 16.28
CA ALA A 130 -4.49 27.81 17.48
C ALA A 130 -4.47 29.28 17.01
N GLU A 131 -5.63 29.92 17.03
CA GLU A 131 -5.78 31.37 16.85
C GLU A 131 -5.15 32.13 18.02
#